data_AF-A0A0N4UWL4-F1
#
_entry.id   AF-A0A0N4UWL4-F1
#
_cell.length_a   1.000
_cell.length_b   1.000
_cell.length_c   1.000
_cell.angle_alpha   90.00
_cell.angle_beta   90.00
_cell.angle_gamma   90.00
#
_symmetry.space_group_name_H-M   'P 1'
#
loop_
_entity.id
_entity.type
_entity.pdbx_description
1 polymer ?
#
loop_
_entity_poly.entity_id
_entity_poly.type
_entity_poly.pdbx_seq_one_letter_code
_entity_poly.pdbx_strand_id
1 'polypeptide(L)'
;MFRALWNLAILALIVGLKKCGTFEAPSQASTRSLPKCQRPSQFLEYGAEDIEVVESLDIAFVSSGIHYFKDRASGIRGKIFLIDLNVPFENLKAEELKIAGTFNRDEFRPHGISSYYDHGRLELYVINHNLKFEHSIIVFEYDQKEHLLNYRRTITDSAFRSIVYYNGKKSQIVLDNLLTPNGIAIDKSKKHLFVSSPNARSTTVYSLIRVSHKKTFWIMASLFKVVQNIQNKESKISLTEISKVPLYTSPDNLYLDKQNSLWIGCHPVAYKVFLQTLFSGDERFVGPSQVLHVEFRNQFKEWSVKEVYSDDGSEIPASSVAVTSSDKILIGSINHNLIVCKNLYF
;
A
#
# COMPACT_ATOMS: atom_id res chain seq x y z
N MET A 1 -9.94 39.98 3.89
CA MET A 1 -8.46 40.06 4.04
C MET A 1 -7.84 38.68 4.31
N PHE A 2 -8.31 37.91 5.30
CA PHE A 2 -7.81 36.55 5.61
C PHE A 2 -7.89 35.55 4.44
N ARG A 3 -9.00 35.48 3.69
CA ARG A 3 -9.14 34.59 2.52
C ARG A 3 -8.15 34.90 1.39
N ALA A 4 -7.79 36.17 1.19
CA ALA A 4 -6.86 36.57 0.15
C ALA A 4 -5.40 36.19 0.49
N LEU A 5 -5.00 36.40 1.75
CA LEU A 5 -3.70 35.97 2.27
C LEU A 5 -3.56 34.44 2.28
N TRP A 6 -4.64 33.73 2.60
CA TRP A 6 -4.71 32.26 2.53
C TRP A 6 -4.56 31.73 1.09
N ASN A 7 -5.25 32.34 0.11
CA ASN A 7 -5.13 31.97 -1.29
C ASN A 7 -3.72 32.26 -1.84
N LEU A 8 -3.09 33.35 -1.41
CA LEU A 8 -1.70 33.67 -1.78
C LEU A 8 -0.70 32.68 -1.18
N ALA A 9 -0.92 32.19 0.04
CA ALA A 9 -0.10 31.16 0.67
C ALA A 9 -0.22 29.81 -0.06
N ILE A 10 -1.43 29.40 -0.44
CA ILE A 10 -1.65 28.21 -1.28
C ILE A 10 -1.01 28.39 -2.65
N LEU A 11 -1.14 29.55 -3.28
CA LEU A 11 -0.51 29.83 -4.56
C LEU A 11 1.02 29.78 -4.46
N ALA A 12 1.60 30.36 -3.41
CA ALA A 12 3.03 30.29 -3.14
C ALA A 12 3.51 28.85 -2.87
N LEU A 13 2.72 28.04 -2.16
CA LEU A 13 2.97 26.61 -1.95
C LEU A 13 2.93 25.84 -3.28
N ILE A 14 1.90 26.04 -4.10
CA ILE A 14 1.76 25.41 -5.42
C ILE A 14 2.92 25.82 -6.32
N VAL A 15 3.27 27.11 -6.36
CA VAL A 15 4.40 27.63 -7.13
C VAL A 15 5.72 27.09 -6.61
N GLY A 16 5.89 26.95 -5.29
CA GLY A 16 7.05 26.33 -4.66
C GLY A 16 7.19 24.85 -5.03
N LEU A 17 6.10 24.08 -4.94
CA LEU A 17 6.04 22.66 -5.33
C LEU A 17 6.34 22.48 -6.83
N LYS A 18 5.82 23.36 -7.68
CA LYS A 18 6.12 23.40 -9.13
C LYS A 18 7.58 23.80 -9.41
N LYS A 19 8.15 24.75 -8.67
CA LYS A 19 9.53 25.23 -8.86
C LYS A 19 10.60 24.28 -8.29
N CYS A 20 10.26 23.42 -7.32
CA CYS A 20 11.20 22.49 -6.68
C CYS A 20 11.53 21.23 -7.54
N GLY A 21 11.26 21.26 -8.86
CA GLY A 21 11.71 20.22 -9.78
C GLY A 21 10.97 18.87 -9.69
N THR A 22 9.77 18.82 -9.08
CA THR A 22 8.96 17.59 -9.05
C THR A 22 8.16 17.40 -10.35
N PHE A 23 8.90 17.20 -11.44
CA PHE A 23 8.54 16.52 -12.69
C PHE A 23 7.02 16.39 -12.98
N GLU A 24 6.56 17.16 -13.97
CA GLU A 24 5.46 16.69 -14.81
C GLU A 24 5.99 15.46 -15.58
N ALA A 25 5.47 14.26 -15.29
CA ALA A 25 5.34 13.27 -16.35
C ALA A 25 4.52 13.96 -17.47
N PRO A 26 4.79 13.69 -18.76
CA PRO A 26 4.18 14.41 -19.87
C PRO A 26 2.69 14.63 -19.62
N SER A 27 2.31 15.91 -19.69
CA SER A 27 1.01 16.45 -19.34
C SER A 27 -0.13 15.59 -19.90
N GLN A 28 -1.04 15.23 -19.01
CA GLN A 28 -2.17 14.32 -19.20
C GLN A 28 -1.72 12.86 -19.34
N ALA A 29 -1.83 12.11 -18.25
CA ALA A 29 -1.83 10.66 -18.34
C ALA A 29 -2.95 10.31 -19.34
N SER A 30 -2.58 9.78 -20.51
CA SER A 30 -3.56 9.41 -21.52
C SER A 30 -4.49 8.39 -20.91
N THR A 31 -5.79 8.69 -20.86
CA THR A 31 -6.76 7.82 -20.19
C THR A 31 -6.67 6.41 -20.76
N ARG A 32 -6.41 5.46 -19.88
CA ARG A 32 -6.36 4.03 -20.18
C ARG A 32 -7.32 3.33 -19.24
N SER A 33 -8.51 3.04 -19.74
CA SER A 33 -9.55 2.37 -18.97
C SER A 33 -9.36 0.85 -18.97
N LEU A 34 -9.84 0.23 -17.90
CA LEU A 34 -10.08 -1.21 -17.84
C LEU A 34 -11.57 -1.48 -18.12
N PRO A 35 -11.91 -2.63 -18.70
CA PRO A 35 -13.31 -2.96 -18.95
C PRO A 35 -14.03 -3.34 -17.66
N LYS A 36 -15.33 -3.03 -17.62
CA LYS A 36 -16.24 -3.41 -16.53
C LYS A 36 -15.63 -3.07 -15.16
N CYS A 37 -15.45 -1.78 -14.87
CA CYS A 37 -15.06 -1.32 -13.55
C CYS A 37 -16.32 -1.02 -12.71
N GLN A 38 -16.29 -1.40 -11.44
CA GLN A 38 -17.36 -1.08 -10.48
C GLN A 38 -16.79 -0.96 -9.07
N ARG A 39 -17.58 -0.39 -8.16
CA ARG A 39 -17.27 -0.38 -6.72
C ARG A 39 -17.91 -1.59 -6.05
N PRO A 40 -17.22 -2.30 -5.13
CA PRO A 40 -17.87 -3.32 -4.32
C PRO A 40 -19.02 -2.73 -3.51
N SER A 41 -20.09 -3.50 -3.32
CA SER A 41 -21.18 -3.08 -2.44
C SER A 41 -20.69 -2.96 -0.99
N GLN A 42 -21.33 -2.06 -0.22
CA GLN A 42 -21.06 -1.80 1.21
C GLN A 42 -19.69 -1.19 1.56
N PHE A 43 -18.83 -0.96 0.56
CA PHE A 43 -17.59 -0.22 0.77
C PHE A 43 -17.87 1.25 1.11
N LEU A 44 -17.22 1.78 2.15
CA LEU A 44 -17.37 3.17 2.57
C LEU A 44 -16.26 4.05 2.00
N GLU A 45 -16.61 5.27 1.61
CA GLU A 45 -15.73 6.23 0.92
C GLU A 45 -14.71 6.90 1.85
N TYR A 46 -13.76 6.13 2.40
CA TYR A 46 -12.68 6.65 3.24
C TYR A 46 -11.31 6.02 2.92
N GLY A 47 -11.08 5.69 1.66
CA GLY A 47 -9.82 5.17 1.14
C GLY A 47 -9.71 3.65 1.25
N ALA A 48 -8.97 3.08 0.30
CA ALA A 48 -8.53 1.69 0.23
C ALA A 48 -7.01 1.73 0.05
N GLU A 49 -6.29 2.15 1.09
CA GLU A 49 -4.91 2.61 0.95
C GLU A 49 -3.98 1.45 0.58
N ASP A 50 -4.13 0.31 1.23
CA ASP A 50 -3.43 -0.93 0.90
C ASP A 50 -4.42 -2.12 0.85
N ILE A 51 -4.08 -3.11 0.04
CA ILE A 51 -4.86 -4.32 -0.18
C ILE A 51 -3.91 -5.52 -0.08
N GLU A 52 -4.27 -6.48 0.77
CA GLU A 52 -3.53 -7.72 0.95
C GLU A 52 -4.37 -8.90 0.48
N VAL A 53 -3.89 -9.61 -0.54
CA VAL A 53 -4.54 -10.81 -1.09
C VAL A 53 -3.97 -12.06 -0.43
N VAL A 54 -4.83 -12.89 0.15
CA VAL A 54 -4.47 -14.22 0.64
C VAL A 54 -4.85 -15.25 -0.42
N GLU A 55 -3.95 -15.48 -1.38
CA GLU A 55 -4.22 -16.28 -2.59
C GLU A 55 -4.78 -17.68 -2.30
N SER A 56 -4.35 -18.34 -1.22
CA SER A 56 -4.79 -19.70 -0.89
C SER A 56 -6.23 -19.78 -0.38
N LEU A 57 -6.81 -18.65 0.00
CA LEU A 57 -8.18 -18.52 0.48
C LEU A 57 -9.05 -17.71 -0.50
N ASP A 58 -8.44 -17.14 -1.54
CA ASP A 58 -9.08 -16.24 -2.50
C ASP A 58 -9.88 -15.13 -1.80
N ILE A 59 -9.25 -14.49 -0.81
CA ILE A 59 -9.79 -13.31 -0.11
C ILE A 59 -8.82 -12.13 -0.20
N ALA A 60 -9.34 -10.92 -0.11
CA ALA A 60 -8.56 -9.70 0.05
C ALA A 60 -8.97 -8.93 1.31
N PHE A 61 -7.98 -8.52 2.10
CA PHE A 61 -8.16 -7.51 3.14
C PHE A 61 -7.89 -6.13 2.56
N VAL A 62 -8.64 -5.13 3.01
CA VAL A 62 -8.51 -3.73 2.57
C VAL A 62 -8.42 -2.83 3.80
N SER A 63 -7.39 -1.98 3.86
CA SER A 63 -7.28 -0.96 4.91
C SER A 63 -8.01 0.32 4.53
N SER A 64 -8.71 0.93 5.48
CA SER A 64 -9.50 2.14 5.24
C SER A 64 -9.52 3.09 6.42
N GLY A 65 -9.63 4.39 6.15
CA GLY A 65 -9.72 5.43 7.16
C GLY A 65 -8.37 5.90 7.72
N ILE A 66 -7.30 5.83 6.91
CA ILE A 66 -6.01 6.42 7.29
C ILE A 66 -6.13 7.93 7.53
N HIS A 67 -5.47 8.39 8.58
CA HIS A 67 -5.33 9.81 8.94
C HIS A 67 -3.90 10.29 8.65
N TYR A 68 -3.77 11.37 7.88
CA TYR A 68 -2.48 12.06 7.67
C TYR A 68 -2.47 13.42 8.38
N PHE A 69 -3.12 14.44 7.80
CA PHE A 69 -3.07 15.82 8.32
C PHE A 69 -4.41 16.29 8.88
N LYS A 70 -5.53 15.79 8.36
CA LYS A 70 -6.88 16.17 8.76
C LYS A 70 -7.83 14.99 8.57
N ASP A 71 -8.75 14.82 9.52
CA ASP A 71 -9.86 13.89 9.33
C ASP A 71 -10.76 14.38 8.20
N ARG A 72 -11.19 13.45 7.34
CA ARG A 72 -11.97 13.78 6.14
C ARG A 72 -13.43 14.08 6.45
N ALA A 73 -13.94 13.45 7.50
CA ALA A 73 -15.21 13.72 8.12
C ALA A 73 -15.04 13.56 9.63
N SER A 74 -15.89 14.24 10.40
CA SER A 74 -15.88 14.09 11.85
C SER A 74 -16.19 12.64 12.24
N GLY A 75 -15.38 12.07 13.12
CA GLY A 75 -15.64 10.74 13.68
C GLY A 75 -15.27 9.56 12.77
N ILE A 76 -14.49 9.74 11.70
CA ILE A 76 -13.94 8.61 10.95
C ILE A 76 -13.04 7.79 11.86
N ARG A 77 -13.35 6.49 11.94
CA ARG A 77 -12.50 5.48 12.56
C ARG A 77 -11.94 4.57 11.50
N GLY A 78 -10.72 4.11 11.71
CA GLY A 78 -10.08 3.12 10.86
C GLY A 78 -10.86 1.81 10.81
N LYS A 79 -10.88 1.17 9.64
CA LYS A 79 -11.59 -0.08 9.38
C LYS A 79 -10.74 -1.02 8.54
N ILE A 80 -10.98 -2.31 8.69
CA ILE A 80 -10.50 -3.35 7.78
C ILE A 80 -11.71 -3.97 7.11
N PHE A 81 -11.69 -4.05 5.78
CA PHE A 81 -12.70 -4.75 5.01
C PHE A 81 -12.18 -6.08 4.48
N LEU A 82 -13.09 -7.02 4.27
CA LEU A 82 -12.86 -8.30 3.61
C LEU A 82 -13.62 -8.34 2.30
N ILE A 83 -12.98 -8.84 1.25
CA ILE A 83 -13.60 -9.15 -0.03
C ILE A 83 -13.34 -10.62 -0.34
N ASP A 84 -14.41 -11.38 -0.54
CA ASP A 84 -14.32 -12.71 -1.14
C ASP A 84 -14.10 -12.55 -2.65
N LEU A 85 -13.00 -13.09 -3.18
CA LEU A 85 -12.61 -12.96 -4.59
C LEU A 85 -13.19 -14.10 -5.44
N ASN A 86 -13.75 -15.14 -4.81
CA ASN A 86 -14.39 -16.27 -5.50
C ASN A 86 -15.77 -15.92 -6.04
N VAL A 87 -16.42 -14.89 -5.49
CA VAL A 87 -17.74 -14.50 -5.97
C VAL A 87 -17.66 -13.84 -7.35
N PRO A 88 -18.71 -13.97 -8.18
CA PRO A 88 -18.82 -13.26 -9.44
C PRO A 88 -18.69 -11.76 -9.25
N PHE A 89 -18.20 -11.10 -10.30
CA PHE A 89 -17.95 -9.66 -10.31
C PHE A 89 -19.15 -8.87 -9.77
N GLU A 90 -20.36 -9.12 -10.26
CA GLU A 90 -21.59 -8.41 -9.92
C GLU A 90 -22.00 -8.52 -8.44
N ASN A 91 -21.48 -9.54 -7.73
CA ASN A 91 -21.81 -9.84 -6.34
C ASN A 91 -20.72 -9.44 -5.35
N LEU A 92 -19.65 -8.78 -5.82
CA LEU A 92 -18.55 -8.35 -4.96
C LEU A 92 -19.05 -7.40 -3.87
N LYS A 93 -18.66 -7.71 -2.64
CA LYS A 93 -18.95 -6.93 -1.44
C LYS A 93 -17.66 -6.73 -0.67
N ALA A 94 -17.48 -5.52 -0.14
CA ALA A 94 -16.47 -5.26 0.87
C ALA A 94 -17.15 -5.27 2.24
N GLU A 95 -17.01 -6.36 2.98
CA GLU A 95 -17.57 -6.53 4.31
C GLU A 95 -16.66 -5.88 5.35
N GLU A 96 -17.19 -4.95 6.15
CA GLU A 96 -16.45 -4.43 7.31
C GLU A 96 -16.27 -5.53 8.36
N LEU A 97 -15.02 -5.84 8.69
CA LEU A 97 -14.71 -6.84 9.71
C LEU A 97 -14.92 -6.28 11.10
N LYS A 98 -15.60 -7.06 11.94
CA LYS A 98 -15.64 -6.79 13.38
C LYS A 98 -14.26 -7.03 13.97
N ILE A 99 -13.93 -6.28 15.02
CA ILE A 99 -12.68 -6.43 15.75
C ILE A 99 -13.01 -6.72 17.22
N ALA A 100 -12.50 -7.84 17.74
CA ALA A 100 -12.60 -8.25 19.13
C ALA A 100 -11.29 -8.03 19.89
N GLY A 101 -11.39 -7.90 21.20
CA GLY A 101 -10.27 -7.66 22.10
C GLY A 101 -10.04 -6.18 22.43
N THR A 102 -9.04 -5.92 23.27
CA THR A 102 -8.84 -4.61 23.92
C THR A 102 -7.63 -3.88 23.34
N PHE A 103 -7.89 -2.83 22.58
CA PHE A 103 -6.92 -1.82 22.16
C PHE A 103 -7.65 -0.48 21.96
N ASN A 104 -6.90 0.63 21.85
CA ASN A 104 -7.50 1.94 21.65
C ASN A 104 -8.10 2.05 20.23
N ARG A 105 -9.40 1.79 20.09
CA ARG A 105 -10.12 1.83 18.81
C ARG A 105 -10.27 3.25 18.25
N ASP A 106 -10.23 4.27 19.10
CA ASP A 106 -10.32 5.67 18.67
C ASP A 106 -9.04 6.13 17.97
N GLU A 107 -7.91 5.51 18.29
CA GLU A 107 -6.61 5.74 17.66
C GLU A 107 -6.30 4.79 16.50
N PHE A 108 -7.25 3.95 16.10
CA PHE A 108 -7.04 3.03 14.98
C PHE A 108 -7.11 3.78 13.65
N ARG A 109 -5.99 3.89 12.94
CA ARG A 109 -5.83 4.41 11.58
C ARG A 109 -4.95 3.42 10.79
N PRO A 110 -5.57 2.39 10.21
CA PRO A 110 -4.86 1.37 9.46
C PRO A 110 -4.31 1.99 8.17
N HIS A 111 -3.12 1.51 7.80
CA HIS A 111 -2.39 1.91 6.61
C HIS A 111 -2.02 0.63 5.84
N GLY A 112 -0.74 0.40 5.58
CA GLY A 112 -0.21 -0.87 5.11
C GLY A 112 -0.69 -2.09 5.87
N ILE A 113 -1.00 -3.14 5.12
CA ILE A 113 -1.44 -4.42 5.64
C ILE A 113 -0.67 -5.56 5.00
N SER A 114 -0.46 -6.62 5.78
CA SER A 114 0.07 -7.88 5.27
C SER A 114 -0.38 -9.05 6.10
N SER A 115 -0.45 -10.21 5.46
CA SER A 115 -0.95 -11.44 6.05
C SER A 115 0.16 -12.46 6.25
N TYR A 116 -0.06 -13.34 7.23
CA TYR A 116 0.68 -14.58 7.38
C TYR A 116 -0.32 -15.72 7.53
N TYR A 117 -0.35 -16.61 6.54
CA TYR A 117 -1.19 -17.80 6.54
C TYR A 117 -0.34 -19.06 6.63
N ASP A 118 -0.51 -19.83 7.70
CA ASP A 118 0.22 -21.07 7.91
C ASP A 118 -0.59 -22.06 8.73
N HIS A 119 -0.64 -23.32 8.29
CA HIS A 119 -1.37 -24.42 8.95
C HIS A 119 -2.82 -24.05 9.38
N GLY A 120 -3.54 -23.28 8.56
CA GLY A 120 -4.92 -22.85 8.84
C GLY A 120 -5.05 -21.62 9.75
N ARG A 121 -3.95 -21.09 10.30
CA ARG A 121 -3.94 -19.88 11.11
C ARG A 121 -3.58 -18.67 10.25
N LEU A 122 -4.47 -17.68 10.20
CA LEU A 122 -4.29 -16.44 9.46
C LEU A 122 -4.07 -15.28 10.43
N GLU A 123 -2.89 -14.67 10.39
CA GLU A 123 -2.60 -13.43 11.10
C GLU A 123 -2.56 -12.25 10.13
N LEU A 124 -3.13 -11.12 10.53
CA LEU A 124 -3.09 -9.85 9.81
C LEU A 124 -2.28 -8.85 10.60
N TYR A 125 -1.36 -8.18 9.91
CA TYR A 125 -0.45 -7.20 10.46
C TYR A 125 -0.77 -5.86 9.84
N VAL A 126 -1.19 -4.93 10.68
CA VAL A 126 -1.74 -3.65 10.25
C VAL A 126 -0.86 -2.54 10.80
N ILE A 127 -0.23 -1.77 9.92
CA ILE A 127 0.41 -0.53 10.31
C ILE A 127 -0.67 0.42 10.81
N ASN A 128 -0.45 0.96 11.99
CA ASN A 128 -1.36 1.87 12.64
C ASN A 128 -0.63 3.18 12.98
N HIS A 129 -1.21 4.29 12.52
CA HIS A 129 -0.76 5.64 12.82
C HIS A 129 -1.74 6.30 13.78
N ASN A 130 -1.38 6.45 15.06
CA ASN A 130 -2.33 7.09 15.98
C ASN A 130 -2.56 8.57 15.64
N LEU A 131 -3.44 9.26 16.38
CA LEU A 131 -3.75 10.67 16.16
C LEU A 131 -2.56 11.62 16.32
N LYS A 132 -1.47 11.18 16.97
CA LYS A 132 -0.20 11.90 17.09
C LYS A 132 0.81 11.50 16.01
N PHE A 133 0.38 10.66 15.05
CA PHE A 133 1.19 10.09 13.99
C PHE A 133 2.36 9.23 14.50
N GLU A 134 2.16 8.56 15.64
CA GLU A 134 3.08 7.55 16.15
C GLU A 134 2.78 6.19 15.50
N HIS A 135 3.84 5.47 15.15
CA HIS A 135 3.76 4.24 14.35
C HIS A 135 3.73 3.00 15.23
N SER A 136 2.83 2.08 14.90
CA SER A 136 2.75 0.77 15.54
C SER A 136 2.30 -0.28 14.53
N ILE A 137 2.50 -1.56 14.84
CA ILE A 137 1.91 -2.66 14.09
C ILE A 137 0.92 -3.36 15.02
N ILE A 138 -0.36 -3.34 14.65
CA ILE A 138 -1.38 -4.10 15.36
C ILE A 138 -1.51 -5.46 14.68
N VAL A 139 -1.39 -6.51 15.48
CA VAL A 139 -1.48 -7.90 15.03
C VAL A 139 -2.84 -8.45 15.40
N PHE A 140 -3.57 -8.93 14.39
CA PHE A 140 -4.83 -9.63 14.53
C PHE A 140 -4.68 -11.10 14.12
N GLU A 141 -5.48 -11.96 14.71
CA GLU A 141 -5.75 -13.30 14.19
C GLU A 141 -7.14 -13.27 13.56
N TYR A 142 -7.26 -13.70 12.31
CA TYR A 142 -8.52 -13.71 11.58
C TYR A 142 -9.26 -15.03 11.80
N ASP A 143 -10.47 -14.93 12.35
CA ASP A 143 -11.42 -16.02 12.42
C ASP A 143 -12.25 -16.06 11.13
N GLN A 144 -12.00 -17.08 10.31
CA GLN A 144 -12.68 -17.28 9.03
C GLN A 144 -14.16 -17.67 9.20
N LYS A 145 -14.56 -18.27 10.31
CA LYS A 145 -15.96 -18.70 10.51
C LYS A 145 -16.83 -17.54 10.94
N GLU A 146 -16.30 -16.71 11.83
CA GLU A 146 -17.03 -15.58 12.42
C GLU A 146 -16.80 -14.26 11.69
N HIS A 147 -15.93 -14.23 10.67
CA HIS A 147 -15.49 -13.02 9.97
C HIS A 147 -15.02 -11.94 10.97
N LEU A 148 -14.14 -12.34 11.89
CA LEU A 148 -13.74 -11.55 13.06
C LEU A 148 -12.22 -11.40 13.14
N LEU A 149 -11.74 -10.18 13.37
CA LEU A 149 -10.35 -9.91 13.71
C LEU A 149 -10.17 -9.93 15.24
N ASN A 150 -9.48 -10.94 15.75
CA ASN A 150 -9.14 -11.04 17.16
C ASN A 150 -7.81 -10.32 17.43
N TYR A 151 -7.84 -9.23 18.20
CA TYR A 151 -6.63 -8.53 18.62
C TYR A 151 -5.68 -9.48 19.37
N ARG A 152 -4.41 -9.50 18.96
CA ARG A 152 -3.37 -10.32 19.59
C ARG A 152 -2.37 -9.47 20.37
N ARG A 153 -1.82 -8.44 19.74
CA ARG A 153 -0.81 -7.55 20.34
C ARG A 153 -0.58 -6.31 19.48
N THR A 154 0.03 -5.31 20.09
CA THR A 154 0.61 -4.15 19.41
C THR A 154 2.12 -4.24 19.50
N ILE A 155 2.82 -4.02 18.39
CA ILE A 155 4.27 -3.95 18.30
C ILE A 155 4.63 -2.49 18.08
N THR A 156 5.59 -2.00 18.85
CA THR A 156 6.17 -0.66 18.70
C THR A 156 7.69 -0.79 18.66
N ASP A 157 8.33 0.06 17.85
CA ASP A 157 9.78 0.12 17.75
C ASP A 157 10.17 1.52 17.25
N SER A 158 11.24 2.09 17.80
CA SER A 158 11.74 3.40 17.36
C SER A 158 12.26 3.38 15.92
N ALA A 159 12.58 2.20 15.39
CA ALA A 159 13.07 2.01 14.03
C ALA A 159 11.98 2.02 12.94
N PHE A 160 10.69 2.15 13.28
CA PHE A 160 9.55 2.12 12.33
C PHE A 160 9.43 3.33 11.38
N ARG A 161 10.57 3.94 11.01
CA ARG A 161 10.69 4.99 9.98
C ARG A 161 11.63 4.61 8.84
N SER A 162 12.23 3.43 8.92
CA SER A 162 13.19 2.88 7.97
C SER A 162 12.70 1.51 7.49
N ILE A 163 13.36 0.89 6.52
CA ILE A 163 13.10 -0.53 6.24
C ILE A 163 13.80 -1.34 7.30
N VAL A 164 13.01 -1.97 8.15
CA VAL A 164 13.52 -2.81 9.23
C VAL A 164 13.35 -4.28 8.92
N TYR A 165 14.08 -5.12 9.61
CA TYR A 165 13.78 -6.51 9.86
C TYR A 165 13.38 -6.66 11.31
N TYR A 166 12.20 -7.19 11.59
CA TYR A 166 11.72 -7.48 12.93
C TYR A 166 11.69 -8.99 13.15
N ASN A 167 12.41 -9.45 14.19
CA ASN A 167 12.62 -10.86 14.48
C ASN A 167 11.57 -11.48 15.43
N GLY A 168 10.47 -10.76 15.70
CA GLY A 168 9.49 -11.13 16.72
C GLY A 168 9.75 -10.54 18.11
N LYS A 169 10.89 -9.84 18.30
CA LYS A 169 11.24 -9.15 19.56
C LYS A 169 11.79 -7.74 19.35
N LYS A 170 12.70 -7.56 18.40
CA LYS A 170 13.36 -6.27 18.10
C LYS A 170 13.46 -6.07 16.60
N SER A 171 13.46 -4.80 16.20
CA SER A 171 13.74 -4.38 14.84
C SER A 171 15.23 -4.12 14.63
N GLN A 172 15.71 -4.44 13.45
CA GLN A 172 17.03 -4.11 12.94
C GLN A 172 16.84 -3.34 11.64
N ILE A 173 17.40 -2.15 11.52
CA ILE A 173 17.36 -1.42 10.25
C ILE A 173 18.21 -2.17 9.22
N VAL A 174 17.64 -2.44 8.05
CA VAL A 174 18.31 -3.16 6.94
C VAL A 174 18.55 -2.27 5.73
N LEU A 175 17.76 -1.19 5.57
CA LEU A 175 18.02 -0.09 4.64
C LEU A 175 17.61 1.24 5.29
N ASP A 176 18.54 2.19 5.36
CA ASP A 176 18.37 3.54 5.92
C ASP A 176 18.58 4.67 4.89
N ASN A 177 19.29 4.40 3.80
CA ASN A 177 19.67 5.41 2.79
C ASN A 177 18.67 5.57 1.64
N LEU A 178 17.39 5.26 1.86
CA LEU A 178 16.37 5.39 0.82
C LEU A 178 15.63 6.71 0.90
N LEU A 179 15.46 7.35 -0.26
CA LEU A 179 14.62 8.53 -0.40
C LEU A 179 13.15 8.10 -0.34
N THR A 180 12.54 8.23 0.84
CA THR A 180 11.12 7.94 1.14
C THR A 180 10.68 6.53 0.74
N PRO A 181 11.14 5.45 1.41
CA PRO A 181 10.62 4.13 1.14
C PRO A 181 9.12 4.08 1.48
N ASN A 182 8.31 3.61 0.55
CA ASN A 182 6.86 3.55 0.72
C ASN A 182 6.37 2.09 0.73
N GLY A 183 6.06 1.53 -0.44
CA GLY A 183 5.68 0.13 -0.59
C GLY A 183 6.85 -0.85 -0.57
N ILE A 184 6.61 -2.03 -0.02
CA ILE A 184 7.56 -3.15 -0.03
C ILE A 184 6.86 -4.46 -0.41
N ALA A 185 7.57 -5.35 -1.08
CA ALA A 185 7.12 -6.70 -1.37
C ALA A 185 8.28 -7.70 -1.31
N ILE A 186 7.99 -8.98 -1.02
CA ILE A 186 8.98 -10.07 -1.07
C ILE A 186 8.44 -11.17 -1.98
N ASP A 187 9.31 -11.74 -2.82
CA ASP A 187 8.97 -12.87 -3.68
C ASP A 187 8.67 -14.16 -2.90
N LYS A 188 7.97 -15.12 -3.52
CA LYS A 188 7.64 -16.40 -2.86
C LYS A 188 8.87 -17.17 -2.36
N SER A 189 10.02 -17.00 -3.04
CA SER A 189 11.28 -17.64 -2.63
C SER A 189 11.92 -17.00 -1.39
N LYS A 190 11.46 -15.80 -1.00
CA LYS A 190 11.97 -14.99 0.11
C LYS A 190 13.46 -14.68 -0.03
N LYS A 191 13.88 -14.40 -1.27
CA LYS A 191 15.24 -14.03 -1.66
C LYS A 191 15.31 -12.67 -2.32
N HIS A 192 14.19 -12.09 -2.74
CA HIS A 192 14.14 -10.79 -3.39
C HIS A 192 13.19 -9.85 -2.66
N LEU A 193 13.69 -8.65 -2.34
CA LEU A 193 12.95 -7.55 -1.75
C LEU A 193 12.76 -6.47 -2.81
N PHE A 194 11.52 -6.01 -2.96
CA PHE A 194 11.15 -4.92 -3.87
C PHE A 194 10.74 -3.73 -3.04
N VAL A 195 11.28 -2.55 -3.35
CA VAL A 195 11.02 -1.33 -2.59
C VAL A 195 10.66 -0.21 -3.54
N SER A 196 9.48 0.38 -3.36
CA SER A 196 9.09 1.60 -4.08
C SER A 196 9.63 2.84 -3.37
N SER A 197 10.07 3.81 -4.16
CA SER A 197 10.57 5.10 -3.70
C SER A 197 9.87 6.22 -4.48
N PRO A 198 8.77 6.80 -3.96
CA PRO A 198 7.94 7.79 -4.65
C PRO A 198 8.73 8.99 -5.15
N ASN A 199 9.64 9.53 -4.32
CA ASN A 199 10.46 10.69 -4.66
C ASN A 199 11.58 10.36 -5.65
N ALA A 200 12.10 9.13 -5.61
CA ALA A 200 13.07 8.65 -6.59
C ALA A 200 12.41 8.11 -7.87
N ARG A 201 11.07 8.09 -7.94
CA ARG A 201 10.25 7.65 -9.08
C ARG A 201 10.68 6.30 -9.66
N SER A 202 10.99 5.38 -8.76
CA SER A 202 11.56 4.08 -9.10
C SER A 202 11.18 3.02 -8.09
N THR A 203 11.28 1.77 -8.53
CA THR A 203 11.25 0.60 -7.65
C THR A 203 12.60 -0.11 -7.76
N THR A 204 13.20 -0.43 -6.62
CA THR A 204 14.50 -1.12 -6.56
C THR A 204 14.31 -2.56 -6.10
N VAL A 205 15.01 -3.48 -6.77
CA VAL A 205 15.05 -4.90 -6.43
C VAL A 205 16.36 -5.19 -5.70
N TYR A 206 16.26 -5.84 -4.54
CA TYR A 206 17.40 -6.24 -3.71
C TYR A 206 17.44 -7.76 -3.55
N SER A 207 18.63 -8.36 -3.63
CA SER A 207 18.84 -9.72 -3.13
C SER A 207 18.96 -9.71 -1.61
N LEU A 208 18.21 -10.58 -0.93
CA LEU A 208 18.33 -10.86 0.50
C LEU A 208 19.39 -11.93 0.74
N ILE A 209 20.60 -11.52 1.14
CA ILE A 209 21.67 -12.43 1.53
C ILE A 209 21.56 -12.71 3.04
N ARG A 210 21.44 -13.99 3.39
CA ARG A 210 21.31 -14.46 4.78
C ARG A 210 22.65 -14.95 5.30
N VAL A 211 23.16 -14.33 6.36
CA VAL A 211 24.27 -14.87 7.14
C VAL A 211 23.70 -15.56 8.38
N SER A 212 23.18 -16.79 8.20
CA SER A 212 22.95 -17.81 9.25
C SER A 212 22.13 -18.99 8.70
N HIS A 213 22.63 -20.21 8.93
CA HIS A 213 22.00 -21.47 8.50
C HIS A 213 21.06 -22.02 9.58
N LYS A 214 19.77 -21.69 9.49
CA LYS A 214 18.61 -22.56 9.78
C LYS A 214 17.33 -21.74 9.58
N LYS A 215 16.22 -22.42 9.30
CA LYS A 215 14.94 -21.85 8.83
C LYS A 215 14.49 -20.63 9.65
N THR A 216 14.47 -19.44 9.04
CA THR A 216 13.99 -18.18 9.65
C THR A 216 13.32 -17.26 8.61
N PHE A 217 12.58 -16.29 9.13
CA PHE A 217 11.29 -15.81 8.70
C PHE A 217 11.24 -14.25 9.03
N TRP A 218 10.68 -13.33 8.19
CA TRP A 218 10.87 -11.85 8.17
C TRP A 218 9.64 -11.00 8.50
N ILE A 219 9.77 -9.95 9.32
CA ILE A 219 8.85 -8.81 9.33
C ILE A 219 9.60 -7.59 8.78
N MET A 220 9.21 -7.01 7.65
CA MET A 220 9.72 -5.70 7.24
C MET A 220 8.67 -4.64 7.43
N ALA A 221 8.91 -3.64 8.27
CA ALA A 221 8.06 -2.46 8.31
C ALA A 221 8.77 -1.36 7.53
N SER A 222 8.16 -0.88 6.45
CA SER A 222 8.32 0.52 6.07
C SER A 222 7.25 1.32 6.81
N LEU A 223 7.28 2.65 6.70
CA LEU A 223 6.21 3.53 7.20
C LEU A 223 4.81 3.17 6.66
N PHE A 224 4.73 2.35 5.62
CA PHE A 224 3.55 2.16 4.79
C PHE A 224 3.22 0.70 4.43
N LYS A 225 4.09 -0.31 4.65
CA LYS A 225 3.74 -1.73 4.49
C LYS A 225 4.54 -2.67 5.41
N VAL A 226 3.91 -3.77 5.84
CA VAL A 226 4.57 -4.86 6.58
C VAL A 226 4.81 -6.04 5.63
N VAL A 227 5.91 -6.80 5.71
CA VAL A 227 6.04 -8.08 4.99
C VAL A 227 6.51 -9.18 5.92
N GLN A 228 5.83 -10.34 5.96
CA GLN A 228 5.76 -11.26 7.11
C GLN A 228 6.37 -12.67 6.96
N ASN A 229 6.87 -13.19 8.10
CA ASN A 229 7.19 -14.57 8.50
C ASN A 229 7.81 -14.51 9.96
N ILE A 230 7.54 -15.42 10.91
CA ILE A 230 8.10 -15.42 12.31
C ILE A 230 9.16 -16.53 12.62
N GLN A 231 10.29 -16.23 13.32
CA GLN A 231 11.01 -17.07 14.36
C GLN A 231 12.40 -16.52 14.83
N ASN A 232 12.87 -16.97 16.00
CA ASN A 232 14.00 -16.42 16.79
C ASN A 232 15.39 -16.94 16.38
N LYS A 233 16.25 -16.09 15.79
CA LYS A 233 17.71 -16.03 16.05
C LYS A 233 18.38 -14.87 15.32
N GLU A 234 19.43 -14.33 15.95
CA GLU A 234 20.28 -13.25 15.41
C GLU A 234 20.90 -13.70 14.08
N SER A 235 20.46 -13.08 12.99
CA SER A 235 20.98 -13.31 11.65
C SER A 235 21.38 -11.94 11.10
N LYS A 236 22.62 -11.78 10.65
CA LYS A 236 23.02 -10.54 9.95
C LYS A 236 22.40 -10.59 8.56
N ILE A 237 21.59 -9.58 8.27
CA ILE A 237 20.91 -9.42 6.99
C ILE A 237 21.71 -8.45 6.15
N SER A 238 21.96 -8.81 4.90
CA SER A 238 22.56 -7.91 3.93
C SER A 238 21.67 -7.87 2.69
N LEU A 239 21.46 -6.66 2.19
CA LEU A 239 20.74 -6.40 0.97
C LEU A 239 21.74 -5.91 -0.08
N THR A 240 21.67 -6.49 -1.27
CA THR A 240 22.48 -6.05 -2.42
C THR A 240 21.53 -5.67 -3.53
N GLU A 241 21.69 -4.45 -4.04
CA GLU A 241 20.87 -3.98 -5.17
C GLU A 241 21.14 -4.85 -6.40
N ILE A 242 20.07 -5.37 -7.01
CA ILE A 242 20.12 -6.10 -8.28
C ILE A 242 19.84 -5.14 -9.43
N SER A 243 18.78 -4.35 -9.30
CA SER A 243 18.33 -3.41 -10.33
C SER A 243 17.47 -2.31 -9.74
N LYS A 244 17.43 -1.18 -10.45
CA LYS A 244 16.56 -0.04 -10.15
C LYS A 244 15.73 0.28 -11.39
N VAL A 245 14.43 0.04 -11.29
CA VAL A 245 13.46 0.23 -12.37
C VAL A 245 12.99 1.70 -12.34
N PRO A 246 13.35 2.54 -13.34
CA PRO A 246 12.78 3.87 -13.44
C PRO A 246 11.32 3.78 -13.88
N LEU A 247 10.41 4.35 -13.08
CA LEU A 247 8.98 4.35 -13.35
C LEU A 247 8.46 5.72 -13.82
N TYR A 248 9.22 6.79 -13.55
CA TYR A 248 8.91 8.19 -13.92
C TYR A 248 7.61 8.76 -13.33
N THR A 249 6.90 7.96 -12.54
CA THR A 249 5.77 8.30 -11.68
C THR A 249 6.17 8.12 -10.21
N SER A 250 5.36 8.55 -9.25
CA SER A 250 5.61 8.28 -7.83
C SER A 250 4.92 6.99 -7.42
N PRO A 251 5.63 5.83 -7.39
CA PRO A 251 5.04 4.55 -6.99
C PRO A 251 4.70 4.53 -5.51
N ASP A 252 3.60 3.87 -5.16
CA ASP A 252 3.09 3.75 -3.80
C ASP A 252 3.17 2.29 -3.33
N ASN A 253 2.06 1.59 -3.11
CA ASN A 253 2.07 0.20 -2.64
C ASN A 253 2.38 -0.80 -3.77
N LEU A 254 3.08 -1.88 -3.37
CA LEU A 254 3.52 -2.97 -4.25
C LEU A 254 2.70 -4.23 -3.99
N TYR A 255 2.33 -4.92 -5.07
CA TYR A 255 1.83 -6.29 -5.08
C TYR A 255 2.66 -7.13 -6.05
N LEU A 256 3.09 -8.31 -5.60
CA LEU A 256 3.77 -9.30 -6.44
C LEU A 256 2.78 -10.40 -6.79
N ASP A 257 2.62 -10.66 -8.08
CA ASP A 257 1.80 -11.78 -8.53
C ASP A 257 2.56 -13.13 -8.47
N LYS A 258 1.89 -14.19 -8.90
CA LYS A 258 2.44 -15.56 -8.90
C LYS A 258 3.67 -15.71 -9.80
N GLN A 259 3.87 -14.82 -10.78
CA GLN A 259 5.00 -14.81 -11.69
C GLN A 259 6.15 -13.90 -11.20
N ASN A 260 5.99 -13.26 -10.03
CA ASN A 260 6.87 -12.21 -9.51
C ASN A 260 6.92 -10.96 -10.40
N SER A 261 5.84 -10.68 -11.14
CA SER A 261 5.65 -9.37 -11.74
C SER A 261 5.02 -8.43 -10.72
N LEU A 262 5.35 -7.14 -10.80
CA LEU A 262 4.82 -6.14 -9.88
C LEU A 262 3.58 -5.47 -10.45
N TRP A 263 2.57 -5.33 -9.61
CA TRP A 263 1.45 -4.41 -9.80
C TRP A 263 1.59 -3.27 -8.79
N ILE A 264 1.52 -2.04 -9.29
CA ILE A 264 1.90 -0.85 -8.53
C ILE A 264 0.83 0.23 -8.72
N GLY A 265 0.26 0.72 -7.61
CA GLY A 265 -0.50 1.97 -7.61
C GLY A 265 0.46 3.16 -7.60
N CYS A 266 0.19 4.15 -8.43
CA CYS A 266 1.12 5.24 -8.70
C CYS A 266 0.44 6.62 -8.73
N HIS A 267 1.23 7.65 -8.43
CA HIS A 267 0.84 9.05 -8.48
C HIS A 267 1.61 9.78 -9.58
N PRO A 268 1.07 9.89 -10.81
CA PRO A 268 1.78 10.50 -11.94
C PRO A 268 1.99 12.01 -11.77
N VAL A 269 1.15 12.66 -10.94
CA VAL A 269 1.27 14.08 -10.59
C VAL A 269 1.25 14.24 -9.07
N ALA A 270 2.38 13.92 -8.42
CA ALA A 270 2.52 13.83 -6.97
C ALA A 270 2.04 15.08 -6.19
N TYR A 271 2.26 16.29 -6.72
CA TYR A 271 1.82 17.51 -6.02
C TYR A 271 0.29 17.63 -5.94
N LYS A 272 -0.46 17.09 -6.91
CA LYS A 272 -1.93 17.08 -6.86
C LYS A 272 -2.42 16.15 -5.75
N VAL A 273 -1.79 15.00 -5.60
CA VAL A 273 -2.09 14.05 -4.52
C VAL A 273 -1.76 14.65 -3.16
N PHE A 274 -0.64 15.36 -3.03
CA PHE A 274 -0.32 16.10 -1.82
C PHE A 274 -1.39 17.14 -1.46
N LEU A 275 -1.85 17.92 -2.44
CA LEU A 275 -2.95 18.89 -2.23
C LEU A 275 -4.27 18.19 -1.89
N GLN A 276 -4.59 17.07 -2.54
CA GLN A 276 -5.77 16.24 -2.25
C GLN A 276 -5.76 15.75 -0.80
N THR A 277 -4.60 15.34 -0.27
CA THR A 277 -4.48 14.92 1.13
C THR A 277 -4.63 16.11 2.10
N LEU A 278 -4.01 17.26 1.80
CA LEU A 278 -4.13 18.47 2.62
C LEU A 278 -5.55 19.05 2.64
N PHE A 279 -6.23 19.04 1.50
CA PHE A 279 -7.58 19.57 1.30
C PHE A 279 -8.58 18.44 1.07
N SER A 280 -8.49 17.38 1.89
CA SER A 280 -9.38 16.22 1.79
C SER A 280 -10.86 16.65 1.80
N GLY A 281 -11.63 16.19 0.80
CA GLY A 281 -13.03 16.54 0.60
C GLY A 281 -13.29 17.72 -0.35
N ASP A 282 -12.24 18.34 -0.91
CA ASP A 282 -12.35 19.42 -1.90
C ASP A 282 -12.09 18.90 -3.32
N GLU A 283 -13.15 18.79 -4.12
CA GLU A 283 -13.12 18.25 -5.50
C GLU A 283 -12.24 19.05 -6.47
N ARG A 284 -11.77 20.25 -6.08
CA ARG A 284 -10.81 21.02 -6.89
C ARG A 284 -9.40 20.40 -6.83
N PHE A 285 -9.12 19.63 -5.80
CA PHE A 285 -7.83 18.99 -5.57
C PHE A 285 -7.97 17.48 -5.75
N VAL A 286 -8.07 17.07 -7.02
CA VAL A 286 -8.11 15.67 -7.42
C VAL A 286 -6.79 15.27 -8.07
N GLY A 287 -6.19 14.22 -7.54
CA GLY A 287 -4.98 13.59 -8.02
C GLY A 287 -5.32 12.49 -9.03
N PRO A 288 -4.61 12.45 -10.18
CA PRO A 288 -4.77 11.37 -11.15
C PRO A 288 -4.30 10.03 -10.59
N SER A 289 -4.78 8.97 -11.22
CA SER A 289 -4.43 7.58 -10.88
C SER A 289 -3.68 6.90 -12.00
N GLN A 290 -2.81 5.97 -11.64
CA GLN A 290 -2.05 5.16 -12.58
C GLN A 290 -1.74 3.80 -11.95
N VAL A 291 -1.90 2.74 -12.73
CA VAL A 291 -1.41 1.40 -12.37
C VAL A 291 -0.35 0.96 -13.35
N LEU A 292 0.81 0.58 -12.84
CA LEU A 292 1.89 0.00 -13.63
C LEU A 292 2.02 -1.49 -13.35
N HIS A 293 2.24 -2.27 -14.42
CA HIS A 293 2.66 -3.66 -14.37
C HIS A 293 4.11 -3.76 -14.82
N VAL A 294 4.98 -4.32 -13.96
CA VAL A 294 6.41 -4.51 -14.25
C VAL A 294 6.72 -5.99 -14.31
N GLU A 295 7.07 -6.45 -15.50
CA GLU A 295 7.52 -7.83 -15.74
C GLU A 295 9.03 -7.88 -15.74
N PHE A 296 9.60 -8.88 -15.07
CA PHE A 296 11.04 -9.05 -14.96
C PHE A 296 11.55 -10.23 -15.80
N ARG A 297 12.74 -10.07 -16.36
CA ARG A 297 13.50 -11.10 -17.08
C ARG A 297 14.93 -11.12 -16.57
N ASN A 298 15.68 -12.16 -16.94
CA ASN A 298 17.11 -12.27 -16.65
C ASN A 298 17.46 -12.01 -15.17
N GLN A 299 16.78 -12.71 -14.25
CA GLN A 299 16.98 -12.57 -12.80
C GLN A 299 16.81 -11.12 -12.30
N PHE A 300 15.73 -10.46 -12.72
CA PHE A 300 15.39 -9.07 -12.37
C PHE A 300 16.33 -7.99 -12.93
N LYS A 301 17.27 -8.35 -13.83
CA LYS A 301 18.18 -7.38 -14.48
C LYS A 301 17.59 -6.72 -15.70
N GLU A 302 16.56 -7.32 -16.28
CA GLU A 302 15.81 -6.77 -17.39
C GLU A 302 14.34 -6.67 -17.01
N TRP A 303 13.65 -5.67 -17.54
CA TRP A 303 12.24 -5.45 -17.23
C TRP A 303 11.49 -4.84 -18.41
N SER A 304 10.16 -5.01 -18.39
CA SER A 304 9.23 -4.23 -19.20
C SER A 304 8.18 -3.61 -18.28
N VAL A 305 7.89 -2.32 -18.51
CA VAL A 305 6.86 -1.58 -17.77
C VAL A 305 5.67 -1.35 -18.71
N LYS A 306 4.48 -1.73 -18.26
CA LYS A 306 3.21 -1.49 -18.96
C LYS A 306 2.31 -0.66 -18.07
N GLU A 307 1.86 0.48 -18.57
CA GLU A 307 0.74 1.19 -17.96
C GLU A 307 -0.53 0.38 -18.21
N VAL A 308 -1.19 -0.08 -17.15
CA VAL A 308 -2.39 -0.93 -17.24
C VAL A 308 -3.66 -0.09 -17.14
N TYR A 309 -3.63 0.88 -16.25
CA TYR A 309 -4.74 1.79 -15.97
C TYR A 309 -4.22 3.20 -15.79
N SER A 310 -4.96 4.19 -16.26
CA SER A 310 -4.62 5.61 -16.17
C SER A 310 -5.87 6.46 -16.26
N ASP A 311 -6.06 7.38 -15.32
CA ASP A 311 -7.26 8.21 -15.17
C ASP A 311 -6.88 9.57 -14.58
N ASP A 312 -7.62 10.62 -14.95
CA ASP A 312 -7.40 11.98 -14.43
C ASP A 312 -7.89 12.16 -12.99
N GLY A 313 -8.50 11.12 -12.42
CA GLY A 313 -9.04 11.01 -11.08
C GLY A 313 -10.56 11.04 -11.04
N SER A 314 -11.22 11.04 -12.21
CA SER A 314 -12.68 11.06 -12.33
C SER A 314 -13.33 9.72 -11.98
N GLU A 315 -12.67 8.59 -12.26
CA GLU A 315 -13.16 7.25 -11.88
C GLU A 315 -12.67 6.84 -10.49
N ILE A 316 -11.35 6.93 -10.27
CA ILE A 316 -10.72 6.73 -8.97
C ILE A 316 -9.56 7.71 -8.82
N PRO A 317 -9.57 8.60 -7.82
CA PRO A 317 -8.48 9.54 -7.63
C PRO A 317 -7.36 8.97 -6.76
N ALA A 318 -6.12 9.34 -7.05
CA ALA A 318 -4.92 9.01 -6.27
C ALA A 318 -4.78 7.53 -5.89
N SER A 319 -4.74 6.64 -6.90
CA SER A 319 -4.53 5.21 -6.72
C SER A 319 -3.25 4.92 -5.95
N SER A 320 -3.35 4.17 -4.85
CA SER A 320 -2.22 3.82 -3.98
C SER A 320 -1.80 2.36 -4.13
N VAL A 321 -2.71 1.47 -4.53
CA VAL A 321 -2.45 0.04 -4.64
C VAL A 321 -3.21 -0.58 -5.79
N ALA A 322 -2.62 -1.59 -6.42
CA ALA A 322 -3.30 -2.44 -7.39
C ALA A 322 -2.93 -3.90 -7.11
N VAL A 323 -3.93 -4.76 -6.98
CA VAL A 323 -3.75 -6.22 -6.81
C VAL A 323 -4.56 -6.96 -7.85
N THR A 324 -4.11 -8.16 -8.21
CA THR A 324 -4.83 -9.04 -9.14
C THR A 324 -5.23 -10.34 -8.45
N SER A 325 -6.39 -10.86 -8.83
CA SER A 325 -6.80 -12.22 -8.48
C SER A 325 -7.70 -12.76 -9.56
N SER A 326 -7.24 -13.84 -10.21
CA SER A 326 -7.95 -14.49 -11.32
C SER A 326 -8.40 -13.48 -12.37
N ASP A 327 -9.72 -13.30 -12.54
CA ASP A 327 -10.35 -12.42 -13.52
C ASP A 327 -10.59 -10.98 -13.02
N LYS A 328 -10.01 -10.58 -11.87
CA LYS A 328 -10.24 -9.29 -11.21
C LYS A 328 -8.95 -8.51 -11.00
N ILE A 329 -9.03 -7.20 -11.19
CA ILE A 329 -8.02 -6.22 -10.77
C ILE A 329 -8.70 -5.30 -9.76
N LEU A 330 -8.16 -5.22 -8.55
CA LEU A 330 -8.63 -4.31 -7.51
C LEU A 330 -7.67 -3.13 -7.44
N ILE A 331 -8.19 -1.91 -7.55
CA ILE A 331 -7.42 -0.66 -7.48
C ILE A 331 -7.92 0.15 -6.31
N GLY A 332 -7.07 0.31 -5.30
CA GLY A 332 -7.32 1.11 -4.12
C GLY A 332 -6.76 2.52 -4.23
N SER A 333 -7.27 3.44 -3.42
CA SER A 333 -6.84 4.83 -3.36
C SER A 333 -6.49 5.25 -1.94
N ILE A 334 -5.60 6.25 -1.82
CA ILE A 334 -5.22 6.81 -0.52
C ILE A 334 -6.46 7.23 0.27
N ASN A 335 -7.35 7.98 -0.40
CA ASN A 335 -8.40 8.69 0.32
C ASN A 335 -9.82 8.69 -0.23
N HIS A 336 -10.10 7.86 -1.22
CA HIS A 336 -11.40 7.85 -1.87
C HIS A 336 -12.05 6.46 -1.79
N ASN A 337 -12.03 5.71 -2.89
CA ASN A 337 -12.72 4.44 -3.03
C ASN A 337 -11.80 3.30 -3.46
N LEU A 338 -12.39 2.11 -3.52
CA LEU A 338 -11.88 0.94 -4.20
C LEU A 338 -12.70 0.71 -5.47
N ILE A 339 -12.04 0.48 -6.60
CA ILE A 339 -12.70 -0.07 -7.79
C ILE A 339 -12.19 -1.47 -8.08
N VAL A 340 -13.05 -2.30 -8.63
CA VAL A 340 -12.70 -3.62 -9.15
C VAL A 340 -13.03 -3.62 -10.62
N CYS A 341 -12.10 -4.06 -11.45
CA CYS A 341 -12.23 -4.12 -12.89
C CYS A 341 -12.00 -5.55 -13.39
N LYS A 342 -12.51 -5.87 -14.58
CA LYS A 342 -12.21 -7.16 -15.20
C LYS A 342 -10.76 -7.20 -15.65
N ASN A 343 -10.06 -8.27 -15.26
CA ASN A 343 -8.70 -8.56 -15.67
C ASN A 343 -8.70 -9.13 -17.10
N LEU A 344 -7.98 -8.47 -18.01
CA LEU A 344 -7.75 -8.93 -19.38
C LEU A 344 -6.30 -9.35 -19.64
N TYR A 345 -5.46 -9.33 -18.60
CA TYR A 345 -4.02 -9.48 -18.74
C TYR A 345 -3.57 -10.93 -18.51
N PHE A 346 -4.52 -11.86 -18.27
CA PHE A 346 -4.29 -13.29 -18.06
C PHE A 346 -5.38 -14.12 -18.72
#